data_AF-A0A2A4CNP2-F1
#
_entry.id   AF-A0A2A4CNP2-F1
#
_cell.length_a   1.000
_cell.length_b   1.000
_cell.length_c   1.000
_cell.angle_alpha   90.00
_cell.angle_beta   90.00
_cell.angle_gamma   90.00
#
_symmetry.space_group_name_H-M   'P 1'
#
loop_
_entity.id
_entity.type
_entity.pdbx_description
1 polymer ?
#
loop_
_entity_poly.entity_id
_entity_poly.type
_entity_poly.pdbx_seq_one_letter_code
_entity_poly.pdbx_strand_id
1 'polypeptide(L)' 'MTESEREKIKLRAAYLNGLALIFFGIGGFGPAFALLDTFQWKNLILAFVWLWAGGMSSWELHRFAQRKLD' A
#
# COMPACT_ATOMS: atom_id res chain seq x y z
N MET A 1 18.87 6.24 23.04
CA MET A 1 17.75 6.88 22.33
C MET A 1 16.89 7.59 23.36
N THR A 2 16.69 8.88 23.18
CA THR A 2 15.80 9.67 24.05
C THR A 2 14.33 9.37 23.72
N GLU A 3 13.39 9.59 24.64
CA GLU A 3 11.95 9.37 24.38
C GLU A 3 11.47 10.11 23.12
N SER A 4 11.95 11.35 22.94
CA SER A 4 11.66 12.18 21.76
C SER A 4 12.06 11.53 20.43
N GLU A 5 13.21 10.86 20.38
CA GLU A 5 13.66 10.16 19.17
C GLU A 5 12.81 8.92 18.89
N ARG A 6 12.40 8.21 19.94
CA ARG A 6 11.55 7.03 19.85
C ARG A 6 10.15 7.37 19.34
N GLU A 7 9.58 8.48 19.79
CA GLU A 7 8.29 8.98 19.30
C GLU A 7 8.37 9.40 17.82
N LYS A 8 9.41 10.14 17.42
CA LYS A 8 9.62 10.53 16.01
C LYS A 8 9.72 9.32 15.09
N ILE A 9 10.39 8.25 15.53
CA ILE A 9 10.51 7.00 14.78
C ILE A 9 9.14 6.33 14.61
N LYS A 10 8.37 6.20 15.70
CA LYS A 10 7.01 5.65 15.66
C LYS A 10 6.10 6.46 14.74
N LEU A 11 6.17 7.79 14.78
CA LEU A 11 5.37 8.68 13.94
C LEU A 11 5.70 8.50 12.45
N ARG A 12 6.99 8.37 12.11
CA ARG A 12 7.42 8.08 10.73
C ARG A 12 6.96 6.71 10.25
N ALA A 13 7.01 5.70 11.11
CA ALA A 13 6.54 4.36 10.77
C ALA A 13 5.00 4.34 10.57
N ALA A 14 4.26 5.04 11.43
CA ALA A 14 2.81 5.20 11.27
C ALA A 14 2.45 5.91 9.96
N TYR A 15 3.19 6.97 9.59
CA TYR A 15 2.99 7.67 8.32
C TYR A 15 3.25 6.77 7.10
N LEU A 16 4.34 5.99 7.13
CA LEU A 16 4.67 5.03 6.05
C LEU A 16 3.63 3.91 5.94
N ASN A 17 3.12 3.40 7.07
CA ASN A 17 2.00 2.45 7.08
C ASN A 17 0.71 3.06 6.50
N GLY A 18 0.43 4.33 6.82
CA GLY A 18 -0.69 5.05 6.23
C GLY A 18 -0.58 5.15 4.70
N LEU A 19 0.61 5.48 4.19
CA LEU A 19 0.88 5.47 2.75
C LEU A 19 0.73 4.08 2.15
N ALA A 20 1.23 3.04 2.81
CA ALA A 20 1.09 1.66 2.36
C ALA A 20 -0.39 1.27 2.20
N LEU A 21 -1.25 1.67 3.14
CA LEU A 21 -2.70 1.45 3.06
C LEU A 21 -3.34 2.18 1.87
N ILE A 22 -2.90 3.39 1.55
CA ILE A 22 -3.38 4.14 0.38
C ILE A 22 -3.01 3.44 -0.92
N PHE A 23 -1.77 2.98 -1.08
CA PHE A 23 -1.35 2.24 -2.27
C PHE A 23 -2.11 0.92 -2.43
N PHE A 24 -2.37 0.22 -1.33
CA PHE A 24 -3.21 -0.98 -1.34
C PHE A 24 -4.66 -0.65 -1.71
N GLY A 25 -5.20 0.45 -1.18
CA GLY A 25 -6.55 0.91 -1.47
C GLY A 25 -6.75 1.28 -2.94
N ILE A 26 -5.89 2.15 -3.48
CA ILE A 26 -5.99 2.62 -4.87
C ILE A 26 -5.68 1.48 -5.85
N GLY A 27 -4.61 0.72 -5.60
CA GLY A 27 -4.22 -0.38 -6.48
C GLY A 27 -5.14 -1.58 -6.40
N GLY A 28 -5.77 -1.84 -5.25
CA GLY A 28 -6.69 -2.96 -5.06
C GLY A 28 -8.13 -2.66 -5.48
N PHE A 29 -8.70 -1.52 -5.05
CA PHE A 29 -10.12 -1.23 -5.27
C PHE A 29 -10.40 -0.57 -6.62
N GLY A 30 -9.54 0.34 -7.10
CA GLY A 30 -9.74 1.05 -8.37
C GLY A 30 -10.06 0.11 -9.56
N PRO A 31 -9.31 -0.98 -9.73
CA PRO A 31 -9.57 -1.93 -10.81
C PRO A 31 -10.74 -2.89 -10.53
N ALA A 32 -11.04 -3.18 -9.26
CA ALA A 32 -12.23 -3.93 -8.90
C ALA A 32 -13.51 -3.17 -9.34
N PHE A 33 -13.52 -1.84 -9.26
CA PHE A 33 -14.59 -1.01 -9.82
C PHE A 33 -14.64 -1.04 -11.35
N ALA A 34 -13.49 -1.06 -12.03
CA ALA A 34 -13.44 -1.19 -13.49
C ALA A 34 -14.00 -2.53 -14.01
N LEU A 35 -13.97 -3.58 -13.18
CA LEU A 35 -14.54 -4.90 -13.49
C LEU A 35 -16.06 -4.99 -13.29
N LEU A 36 -16.66 -4.13 -12.46
CA LEU A 36 -18.10 -4.19 -12.14
C LEU A 36 -19.01 -3.74 -13.29
N ASP A 37 -18.50 -2.92 -14.20
CA ASP A 37 -19.29 -2.32 -15.29
C ASP A 37 -19.27 -3.18 -16.58
N THR A 38 -18.12 -3.79 -16.90
CA THR A 38 -17.98 -4.64 -18.08
C THR A 38 -17.03 -5.81 -17.80
N PHE A 39 -17.57 -7.03 -17.76
CA PHE A 39 -16.77 -8.25 -17.53
C PHE A 39 -15.97 -8.62 -18.80
N GLN A 40 -14.93 -7.84 -19.08
CA GLN A 40 -14.01 -8.05 -20.17
C GLN A 40 -12.68 -8.61 -19.64
N TRP A 41 -12.14 -9.61 -20.33
CA TRP A 41 -10.84 -10.21 -20.01
C TRP A 41 -9.69 -9.18 -19.90
N LYS A 42 -9.74 -8.11 -20.71
CA LYS A 42 -8.74 -7.02 -20.65
C LYS A 42 -8.80 -6.28 -19.31
N ASN A 43 -9.99 -6.02 -18.79
CA ASN A 43 -10.19 -5.35 -17.51
C ASN A 43 -9.77 -6.24 -16.34
N LEU A 44 -9.93 -7.55 -16.48
CA LEU A 44 -9.46 -8.53 -15.49
C LEU A 44 -7.93 -8.55 -15.39
N ILE A 45 -7.24 -8.58 -16.53
CA ILE A 45 -5.77 -8.51 -16.57
C ILE A 45 -5.29 -7.19 -15.96
N LEU A 46 -5.91 -6.07 -16.35
CA LEU A 46 -5.59 -4.76 -15.79
C LEU A 46 -5.78 -4.74 -14.27
N ALA A 47 -6.85 -5.37 -13.77
CA ALA A 47 -7.11 -5.47 -12.35
C ALA A 47 -6.08 -6.29 -11.58
N PHE A 48 -5.64 -7.42 -12.13
CA PHE A 48 -4.55 -8.18 -11.54
C PHE A 48 -3.23 -7.40 -11.51
N VAL A 49 -2.90 -6.69 -12.58
CA VAL A 49 -1.67 -5.87 -12.65
C VAL A 49 -1.68 -4.78 -11.59
N TRP A 50 -2.80 -4.07 -11.44
CA TRP A 50 -2.93 -3.02 -10.46
C TRP A 50 -2.97 -3.53 -9.01
N LEU A 51 -3.66 -4.64 -8.77
CA LEU A 51 -3.68 -5.29 -7.45
C LEU A 51 -2.27 -5.73 -7.05
N TRP A 52 -1.52 -6.30 -8.00
CA TRP A 52 -0.13 -6.69 -7.78
C TRP A 52 0.77 -5.48 -7.54
N ALA A 53 0.67 -4.43 -8.36
CA ALA A 53 1.45 -3.21 -8.21
C ALA A 53 1.18 -2.51 -6.87
N GLY A 54 -0.10 -2.31 -6.53
CA GLY A 54 -0.51 -1.72 -5.25
C GLY A 54 -0.08 -2.56 -4.05
N GLY A 55 -0.23 -3.88 -4.15
CA GLY A 55 0.23 -4.83 -3.12
C GLY A 55 1.73 -4.80 -2.90
N MET A 56 2.54 -4.82 -3.97
CA MET A 56 3.99 -4.78 -3.87
C MET A 56 4.49 -3.43 -3.34
N SER A 57 3.97 -2.31 -3.85
CA SER A 57 4.33 -0.97 -3.33
C SER A 57 3.94 -0.80 -1.86
N SER A 58 2.76 -1.30 -1.47
CA SER A 58 2.32 -1.31 -0.07
C SER A 58 3.25 -2.14 0.82
N TRP A 59 3.61 -3.34 0.36
CA TRP A 59 4.50 -4.25 1.08
C TRP A 59 5.89 -3.66 1.29
N GLU A 60 6.47 -3.03 0.26
CA GLU A 60 7.77 -2.36 0.39
C GLU A 60 7.73 -1.20 1.38
N LEU A 61 6.69 -0.37 1.34
CA LEU A 61 6.48 0.73 2.28
C LEU A 61 6.31 0.22 3.72
N HIS A 62 5.54 -0.85 3.90
CA HIS A 62 5.36 -1.50 5.21
C HIS A 62 6.70 -2.05 5.74
N ARG A 63 7.47 -2.73 4.89
CA ARG A 63 8.78 -3.27 5.26
C ARG A 63 9.79 -2.17 5.59
N PHE A 64 9.77 -1.06 4.86
CA PHE A 64 10.56 0.13 5.19
C PHE A 64 10.14 0.76 6.51
N ALA A 65 8.85 0.76 6.84
CA ALA A 65 8.35 1.23 8.12
C ALA A 65 8.85 0.35 9.28
N GLN A 66 8.80 -0.98 9.13
CA GLN A 66 9.30 -1.93 10.12
C GLN A 66 10.81 -1.80 10.35
N ARG A 67 11.61 -1.69 9.28
CA ARG A 67 13.07 -1.49 9.39
C ARG A 67 13.49 -0.18 10.06
N LYS A 68 12.59 0.81 10.15
CA LYS A 68 12.86 2.06 10.88
C LYS A 68 12.47 1.96 12.36
N LEU A 69 11.70 0.95 12.76
CA LEU A 69 11.28 0.69 14.13
C LEU A 69 12.28 -0.20 14.89
N ASP A 70 12.99 -1.09 14.18
CA ASP A 70 14.13 -1.87 14.68
C ASP A 70 15.40 -1.01 14.80
#